data_AF-A0A6A7K1L2-F1
#
_entry.id   AF-A0A6A7K1L2-F1
#
_cell.length_a   1.000
_cell.length_b   1.000
_cell.length_c   1.000
_cell.angle_alpha   90.00
_cell.angle_beta   90.00
_cell.angle_gamma   90.00
#
_symmetry.space_group_name_H-M   'P 1'
#
loop_
_entity.id
_entity.type
_entity.pdbx_description
1 polymer ?
#
loop_
_entity_poly.entity_id
_entity_poly.type
_entity_poly.pdbx_seq_one_letter_code
_entity_poly.pdbx_strand_id
1 'polypeptide(L)'
;MKDEKILKLRAIVATYYLEDKLDYLKDSIKKEIVSEIYNSKNITKNTPIIQLFSNVMPILSNDQLNILILEFLRRYENSNKKTEMDRKRIAVLLNNYLVTCYEKGIDGDVVDKTISCLMNMQDVHLLIYKEVGKFYFELIKGNKTNALKIKQELKNWNYTNLTEKLKI
;
A
#
# COMPACT_ATOMS: atom_id res chain seq x y z
N MET A 1 22.07 15.21 -1.64
CA MET A 1 21.51 15.24 -3.00
C MET A 1 20.25 14.39 -3.21
N LYS A 2 20.25 13.04 -3.16
CA LYS A 2 19.02 12.23 -3.42
C LYS A 2 18.07 12.16 -2.22
N ASP A 3 18.61 12.04 -1.00
CA ASP A 3 17.80 11.98 0.22
C ASP A 3 17.12 13.32 0.55
N GLU A 4 17.79 14.45 0.28
CA GLU A 4 17.20 15.80 0.38
C GLU A 4 16.03 15.99 -0.57
N LYS A 5 16.12 15.41 -1.77
CA LYS A 5 15.04 15.46 -2.76
C LYS A 5 13.81 14.70 -2.29
N ILE A 6 13.99 13.48 -1.78
CA ILE A 6 12.90 12.68 -1.21
C ILE A 6 12.28 13.40 -0.01
N LEU A 7 13.11 14.00 0.85
CA LEU A 7 12.64 14.78 2.00
C LEU A 7 11.78 15.96 1.54
N LYS A 8 12.22 16.72 0.52
CA LYS A 8 11.46 17.83 -0.06
C LYS A 8 10.11 17.37 -0.61
N LEU A 9 10.10 16.30 -1.40
CA LEU A 9 8.86 15.75 -1.96
C LEU A 9 7.90 15.29 -0.87
N ARG A 10 8.40 14.63 0.18
CA ARG A 10 7.59 14.22 1.34
C ARG A 10 7.00 15.42 2.08
N ALA A 11 7.78 16.49 2.27
CA ALA A 11 7.29 17.70 2.92
C ALA A 11 6.15 18.33 2.10
N ILE A 12 6.33 18.47 0.77
CA ILE A 12 5.29 18.99 -0.12
C ILE A 12 4.01 18.14 -0.03
N VAL A 13 4.14 16.82 -0.16
CA VAL A 13 2.98 15.91 -0.11
C VAL A 13 2.30 15.97 1.26
N ALA A 14 3.06 16.02 2.35
CA ALA A 14 2.51 16.11 3.70
C ALA A 14 1.73 17.40 3.91
N THR A 15 2.23 18.55 3.44
CA THR A 15 1.50 19.82 3.50
C THR A 15 0.19 19.73 2.73
N TYR A 16 0.21 19.22 1.51
CA TYR A 16 -1.01 19.07 0.70
C TYR A 16 -2.01 18.07 1.31
N TYR A 17 -1.52 17.00 1.94
CA TYR A 17 -2.36 16.04 2.68
C TYR A 17 -3.04 16.67 3.89
N LEU A 18 -2.29 17.42 4.71
CA LEU A 18 -2.82 18.08 5.90
C LEU A 18 -3.84 19.18 5.58
N GLU A 19 -3.72 19.81 4.41
CA GLU A 19 -4.66 20.83 3.95
C GLU A 19 -5.86 20.28 3.16
N ASP A 20 -5.98 18.94 3.02
CA ASP A 20 -6.98 18.29 2.17
C ASP A 20 -6.96 18.80 0.71
N LYS A 21 -5.74 19.00 0.20
CA LYS A 21 -5.46 19.61 -1.11
C LYS A 21 -4.64 18.73 -2.03
N LEU A 22 -4.49 17.44 -1.74
CA LEU A 22 -3.66 16.54 -2.53
C LEU A 22 -3.98 16.58 -4.04
N ASP A 23 -5.24 16.75 -4.42
CA ASP A 23 -5.65 16.82 -5.82
C ASP A 23 -5.06 18.02 -6.58
N TYR A 24 -4.72 19.11 -5.88
CA TYR A 24 -4.09 20.31 -6.44
C TYR A 24 -2.58 20.15 -6.65
N LEU A 25 -2.00 19.00 -6.32
CA LEU A 25 -0.58 18.77 -6.54
C LEU A 25 -0.26 18.83 -8.04
N LYS A 26 0.70 19.69 -8.42
CA LYS A 26 1.09 19.88 -9.82
C LYS A 26 1.51 18.56 -10.45
N ASP A 27 1.08 18.31 -11.69
CA ASP A 27 1.41 17.08 -12.41
C ASP A 27 2.91 16.86 -12.61
N SER A 28 3.69 17.94 -12.70
CA SER A 28 5.16 17.86 -12.72
C SER A 28 5.71 17.23 -11.45
N ILE A 29 5.14 17.56 -10.29
CA ILE A 29 5.53 16.98 -9.00
C ILE A 29 5.07 15.53 -8.91
N LYS A 30 3.86 15.20 -9.37
CA LYS A 30 3.38 13.80 -9.43
C LYS A 30 4.33 12.93 -10.27
N LYS A 31 4.72 13.40 -11.46
CA LYS A 31 5.68 12.71 -12.35
C LYS A 31 7.05 12.55 -11.70
N GLU A 32 7.53 13.59 -11.02
CA GLU A 32 8.80 13.55 -10.28
C GLU A 32 8.76 12.52 -9.16
N ILE A 33 7.67 12.45 -8.39
CA ILE A 33 7.48 11.46 -7.33
C ILE A 33 7.50 10.03 -7.89
N VAL A 34 6.72 9.76 -8.94
CA VAL A 34 6.70 8.43 -9.58
C VAL A 34 8.10 8.03 -10.04
N SER A 35 8.83 8.95 -10.67
CA SER A 35 10.20 8.70 -11.14
C SER A 35 11.17 8.43 -9.99
N GLU A 36 11.11 9.19 -8.89
CA GLU A 36 11.97 8.96 -7.72
C GLU A 36 11.68 7.64 -7.02
N ILE A 37 10.41 7.24 -6.91
CA ILE A 37 10.02 5.94 -6.35
C ILE A 37 10.55 4.82 -7.24
N TYR A 38 10.25 4.86 -8.54
CA TYR A 38 10.62 3.81 -9.49
C TYR A 38 12.14 3.61 -9.58
N ASN A 39 12.90 4.71 -9.59
CA ASN A 39 14.36 4.69 -9.72
C ASN A 39 15.09 4.54 -8.37
N SER A 40 14.39 4.30 -7.26
CA SER A 40 15.03 4.13 -5.96
C SER A 40 15.69 2.75 -5.84
N LYS A 41 16.86 2.72 -5.21
CA LYS A 41 17.54 1.45 -4.91
C LYS A 41 16.97 0.90 -3.60
N ASN A 42 16.83 -0.41 -3.51
CA ASN A 42 16.32 -1.10 -2.32
C ASN A 42 14.97 -0.53 -1.85
N ILE A 43 14.03 -0.27 -2.77
CA ILE A 43 12.72 0.36 -2.47
C ILE A 43 11.99 -0.34 -1.33
N THR A 44 12.15 -1.66 -1.22
CA THR A 44 11.55 -2.50 -0.17
C THR A 44 12.11 -2.27 1.23
N LYS A 45 13.31 -1.65 1.33
CA LYS A 45 13.99 -1.30 2.59
C LYS A 45 14.00 0.20 2.87
N ASN A 46 13.63 1.02 1.89
CA ASN A 46 13.69 2.47 1.95
C ASN A 46 12.39 3.03 2.54
N THR A 47 12.33 3.17 3.86
CA THR A 47 11.17 3.70 4.59
C THR A 47 10.66 5.04 4.05
N PRO A 48 11.54 6.05 3.78
CA PRO A 48 11.09 7.30 3.15
C PRO A 48 10.33 7.12 1.84
N ILE A 49 10.78 6.21 0.97
CA ILE A 49 10.14 5.93 -0.32
C ILE A 49 8.79 5.22 -0.14
N ILE A 50 8.71 4.25 0.77
CA ILE A 50 7.45 3.55 1.09
C ILE A 50 6.41 4.53 1.64
N GLN A 51 6.83 5.43 2.52
CA GLN A 51 5.96 6.48 3.08
C GLN A 51 5.53 7.49 2.01
N LEU A 52 6.47 7.94 1.17
CA LEU A 52 6.15 8.84 0.07
C LEU A 52 5.11 8.20 -0.85
N PHE A 53 5.31 6.93 -1.23
CA PHE A 53 4.37 6.22 -2.09
C PHE A 53 3.00 6.10 -1.44
N SER A 54 2.93 5.63 -0.20
CA SER A 54 1.65 5.47 0.54
C SER A 54 0.85 6.78 0.60
N ASN A 55 1.52 7.92 0.78
CA ASN A 55 0.85 9.23 0.87
C ASN A 55 0.32 9.74 -0.47
N VAL A 56 0.90 9.32 -1.60
CA VAL A 56 0.46 9.77 -2.93
C VAL A 56 -0.45 8.78 -3.64
N MET A 57 -0.60 7.55 -3.13
CA MET A 57 -1.45 6.54 -3.77
C MET A 57 -2.83 7.05 -4.20
N PRO A 58 -3.59 7.82 -3.38
CA PRO A 58 -4.93 8.28 -3.77
C PRO A 58 -4.96 9.11 -5.07
N ILE A 59 -3.92 9.91 -5.30
CA ILE A 59 -3.85 10.87 -6.42
C ILE A 59 -3.10 10.37 -7.65
N LEU A 60 -2.49 9.18 -7.58
CA LEU A 60 -1.84 8.57 -8.73
C LEU A 60 -2.89 7.94 -9.66
N SER A 61 -2.65 7.98 -10.96
CA SER A 61 -3.47 7.21 -11.92
C SER A 61 -3.35 5.70 -11.64
N ASN A 62 -4.35 4.94 -12.10
CA ASN A 62 -4.38 3.49 -11.92
C ASN A 62 -3.12 2.82 -12.53
N ASP A 63 -2.68 3.29 -13.70
CA ASP A 63 -1.45 2.80 -14.35
C ASP A 63 -0.21 3.07 -13.51
N GLN A 64 -0.07 4.28 -12.96
CA GLN A 64 1.06 4.64 -12.10
C GLN A 64 1.09 3.80 -10.82
N LEU A 65 -0.06 3.58 -10.19
CA LEU A 65 -0.19 2.71 -9.02
C LEU A 65 0.27 1.29 -9.34
N ASN A 66 -0.26 0.72 -10.42
CA ASN A 66 0.01 -0.65 -10.84
C ASN A 66 1.50 -0.84 -11.19
N ILE A 67 2.09 0.08 -11.95
CA ILE A 67 3.51 0.02 -12.32
C ILE A 67 4.39 0.05 -11.07
N LEU A 68 4.14 0.96 -10.13
CA LEU A 68 4.94 1.07 -8.91
C LEU A 68 4.80 -0.17 -8.04
N ILE A 69 3.58 -0.70 -7.86
CA ILE A 69 3.36 -1.93 -7.06
C ILE A 69 4.04 -3.13 -7.69
N LEU A 70 3.94 -3.31 -9.00
CA LEU A 70 4.65 -4.39 -9.69
C LEU A 70 6.17 -4.29 -9.48
N GLU A 71 6.74 -3.08 -9.48
CA GLU A 71 8.15 -2.90 -9.17
C GLU A 71 8.48 -3.25 -7.71
N PHE A 72 7.63 -2.87 -6.73
CA PHE A 72 7.77 -3.31 -5.33
C PHE A 72 7.73 -4.83 -5.18
N LEU A 73 6.74 -5.49 -5.80
CA LEU A 73 6.60 -6.95 -5.78
C LEU A 73 7.83 -7.63 -6.38
N ARG A 74 8.23 -7.22 -7.59
CA ARG A 74 9.41 -7.76 -8.28
C ARG A 74 10.68 -7.61 -7.45
N ARG A 75 10.90 -6.45 -6.83
CA ARG A 75 12.08 -6.19 -5.98
C ARG A 75 12.03 -6.98 -4.68
N TYR A 76 10.84 -7.15 -4.11
CA TYR A 76 10.65 -7.95 -2.92
C TYR A 76 10.95 -9.43 -3.20
N GLU A 77 10.34 -10.02 -4.23
CA GLU A 77 10.54 -11.42 -4.61
C GLU A 77 12.01 -11.74 -4.85
N ASN A 78 12.70 -10.91 -5.64
CA ASN A 78 14.12 -11.09 -5.99
C ASN A 78 15.11 -10.80 -4.84
N SER A 79 14.65 -10.36 -3.66
CA SER A 79 15.53 -10.11 -2.52
C SER A 79 15.83 -11.38 -1.72
N ASN A 80 17.08 -11.87 -1.79
CA ASN A 80 17.53 -13.09 -1.09
C ASN A 80 17.60 -12.96 0.44
N LYS A 81 17.68 -11.73 0.97
CA LYS A 81 17.75 -11.47 2.42
C LYS A 81 16.70 -10.42 2.82
N LYS A 82 15.59 -10.93 3.36
CA LYS A 82 14.46 -10.14 3.89
C LYS A 82 14.50 -10.20 5.40
N THR A 83 14.61 -9.06 6.07
CA THR A 83 14.39 -9.02 7.53
C THR A 83 12.90 -9.09 7.83
N GLU A 84 12.54 -9.44 9.05
CA GLU A 84 11.16 -9.34 9.54
C GLU A 84 10.58 -7.93 9.31
N MET A 85 11.37 -6.90 9.62
CA MET A 85 11.00 -5.51 9.42
C MET A 85 10.70 -5.19 7.95
N ASP A 86 11.49 -5.74 7.02
CA ASP A 86 11.26 -5.54 5.58
C ASP A 86 9.93 -6.18 5.15
N ARG A 87 9.61 -7.38 5.63
CA ARG A 87 8.35 -8.06 5.33
C ARG A 87 7.15 -7.30 5.87
N LYS A 88 7.24 -6.81 7.11
CA LYS A 88 6.20 -5.96 7.71
C LYS A 88 5.95 -4.67 6.91
N ARG A 89 7.02 -3.99 6.47
CA ARG A 89 6.89 -2.78 5.64
C ARG A 89 6.20 -3.06 4.31
N ILE A 90 6.55 -4.17 3.67
CA ILE A 90 5.87 -4.59 2.43
C ILE A 90 4.41 -4.95 2.71
N ALA A 91 4.10 -5.69 3.77
CA ALA A 91 2.72 -6.01 4.14
C ALA A 91 1.86 -4.74 4.34
N VAL A 92 2.39 -3.71 5.01
CA VAL A 92 1.73 -2.40 5.15
C VAL A 92 1.50 -1.76 3.77
N LEU A 93 2.52 -1.76 2.91
CA LEU A 93 2.43 -1.16 1.59
C LEU A 93 1.37 -1.85 0.72
N LEU A 94 1.34 -3.19 0.72
CA LEU A 94 0.37 -3.98 -0.03
C LEU A 94 -1.05 -3.73 0.49
N ASN A 95 -1.24 -3.62 1.80
CA ASN A 95 -2.54 -3.25 2.37
C ASN A 95 -2.97 -1.84 1.95
N ASN A 96 -2.08 -0.85 1.97
CA ASN A 96 -2.40 0.51 1.53
C ASN A 96 -2.83 0.55 0.07
N TYR A 97 -2.17 -0.25 -0.78
CA TYR A 97 -2.58 -0.40 -2.18
C TYR A 97 -3.96 -1.06 -2.31
N LEU A 98 -4.24 -2.14 -1.59
CA LEU A 98 -5.56 -2.80 -1.62
C LEU A 98 -6.69 -1.87 -1.15
N VAL A 99 -6.44 -1.07 -0.10
CA VAL A 99 -7.37 -0.02 0.35
C VAL A 99 -7.61 0.98 -0.78
N THR A 100 -6.54 1.47 -1.40
CA THR A 100 -6.62 2.43 -2.51
C THR A 100 -7.39 1.87 -3.70
N CYS A 101 -7.16 0.60 -4.05
CA CYS A 101 -7.89 -0.07 -5.13
C CYS A 101 -9.38 -0.15 -4.84
N TYR A 102 -9.76 -0.51 -3.61
CA TYR A 102 -11.16 -0.50 -3.21
C TYR A 102 -11.78 0.91 -3.32
N GLU A 103 -11.12 1.93 -2.76
CA GLU A 103 -11.61 3.32 -2.78
C GLU A 103 -11.75 3.88 -4.20
N LYS A 104 -10.90 3.42 -5.14
CA LYS A 104 -10.89 3.85 -6.54
C LYS A 104 -11.66 2.93 -7.50
N GLY A 105 -12.26 1.85 -7.01
CA GLY A 105 -12.96 0.87 -7.84
C GLY A 105 -12.06 0.12 -8.83
N ILE A 106 -10.81 -0.15 -8.45
CA ILE A 106 -9.81 -0.84 -9.28
C ILE A 106 -9.85 -2.35 -8.98
N ASP A 107 -10.03 -3.14 -10.04
CA ASP A 107 -9.85 -4.59 -10.03
C ASP A 107 -8.94 -5.02 -11.19
N GLY A 108 -8.23 -6.15 -11.04
CA GLY A 108 -7.42 -6.78 -12.08
C GLY A 108 -6.20 -7.54 -11.55
N ASP A 109 -5.39 -8.08 -12.46
CA ASP A 109 -4.27 -8.98 -12.16
C ASP A 109 -3.27 -8.45 -11.13
N VAL A 110 -3.06 -7.13 -11.05
CA VAL A 110 -2.13 -6.53 -10.08
C VAL A 110 -2.68 -6.62 -8.66
N VAL A 111 -4.00 -6.51 -8.48
CA VAL A 111 -4.69 -6.77 -7.21
C VAL A 111 -4.49 -8.23 -6.81
N ASP A 112 -4.70 -9.15 -7.74
CA ASP A 112 -4.57 -10.60 -7.50
C ASP A 112 -3.12 -11.00 -7.14
N LYS A 113 -2.13 -10.44 -7.84
CA LYS A 113 -0.70 -10.61 -7.51
C LYS A 113 -0.37 -10.04 -6.14
N THR A 114 -0.95 -8.89 -5.79
CA THR A 114 -0.70 -8.24 -4.51
C THR A 114 -1.21 -9.08 -3.34
N ILE A 115 -2.47 -9.55 -3.41
CA ILE A 115 -3.00 -10.40 -2.34
C ILE A 115 -2.26 -11.73 -2.27
N SER A 116 -1.89 -12.32 -3.41
CA SER A 116 -1.11 -13.57 -3.46
C SER A 116 0.24 -13.41 -2.77
N CYS A 117 0.95 -12.32 -3.05
CA CYS A 117 2.23 -12.01 -2.38
C CYS A 117 2.06 -11.89 -0.86
N LEU A 118 1.02 -11.17 -0.41
CA LEU A 118 0.73 -10.99 1.01
C LEU A 118 0.40 -12.32 1.72
N MET A 119 -0.41 -13.18 1.09
CA MET A 119 -0.80 -14.47 1.66
C MET A 119 0.38 -15.45 1.76
N ASN A 120 1.31 -15.38 0.81
CA ASN A 120 2.49 -16.26 0.75
C ASN A 120 3.55 -15.96 1.82
N MET A 121 3.48 -14.82 2.53
CA MET A 121 4.39 -14.51 3.63
C MET A 121 4.17 -15.47 4.80
N GLN A 122 5.17 -16.22 5.25
CA GLN A 122 4.97 -17.27 6.27
C GLN A 122 4.94 -16.77 7.72
N ASP A 123 5.19 -15.48 7.93
CA ASP A 123 5.31 -14.89 9.25
C ASP A 123 3.97 -14.82 10.00
N VAL A 124 3.90 -15.48 11.16
CA VAL A 124 2.71 -15.49 12.03
C VAL A 124 2.33 -14.09 12.52
N HIS A 125 3.31 -13.25 12.85
CA HIS A 125 3.07 -11.87 13.29
C HIS A 125 2.45 -10.98 12.20
N LEU A 126 2.36 -11.46 10.95
CA LEU A 126 1.68 -10.75 9.86
C LEU A 126 0.20 -11.15 9.71
N LEU A 127 -0.34 -12.03 10.56
CA LEU A 127 -1.73 -12.51 10.46
C LEU A 127 -2.75 -11.37 10.32
N ILE A 128 -2.65 -10.33 11.15
CA ILE A 128 -3.59 -9.20 11.09
C ILE A 128 -3.46 -8.42 9.79
N TYR A 129 -2.24 -8.26 9.26
CA TYR A 129 -2.04 -7.64 7.96
C TYR A 129 -2.69 -8.44 6.84
N LYS A 130 -2.56 -9.77 6.89
CA LYS A 130 -3.19 -10.67 5.92
C LYS A 130 -4.71 -10.58 5.96
N GLU A 131 -5.31 -10.59 7.15
CA GLU A 131 -6.77 -10.47 7.28
C GLU A 131 -7.30 -9.12 6.79
N VAL A 132 -6.58 -8.03 7.06
CA VAL A 132 -6.92 -6.71 6.49
C VAL A 132 -6.81 -6.72 4.96
N GLY A 133 -5.76 -7.33 4.41
CA GLY A 133 -5.60 -7.47 2.96
C GLY A 133 -6.73 -8.30 2.33
N LYS A 134 -7.08 -9.44 2.93
CA LYS A 134 -8.21 -10.27 2.49
C LYS A 134 -9.53 -9.51 2.56
N PHE A 135 -9.76 -8.75 3.63
CA PHE A 135 -10.96 -7.92 3.78
C PHE A 135 -11.16 -6.99 2.58
N TYR A 136 -10.13 -6.20 2.21
CA TYR A 136 -10.22 -5.30 1.06
C TYR A 136 -10.28 -6.05 -0.27
N PHE A 137 -9.58 -7.19 -0.39
CA PHE A 137 -9.66 -8.03 -1.58
C PHE A 137 -11.08 -8.54 -1.83
N GLU A 138 -11.77 -9.07 -0.81
CA GLU A 138 -13.16 -9.50 -0.94
C GLU A 138 -14.09 -8.35 -1.33
N LEU A 139 -13.84 -7.13 -0.82
CA LEU A 139 -14.60 -5.94 -1.23
C LEU A 139 -14.38 -5.56 -2.69
N ILE A 140 -13.13 -5.58 -3.17
CA ILE A 140 -12.79 -5.33 -4.57
C ILE A 140 -13.52 -6.34 -5.47
N LYS A 141 -13.58 -7.61 -5.06
CA LYS A 141 -14.29 -8.67 -5.80
C LYS A 141 -15.82 -8.66 -5.62
N GLY A 142 -16.37 -7.70 -4.88
CA GLY A 142 -17.82 -7.59 -4.63
C GLY A 142 -18.38 -8.58 -3.60
N ASN A 143 -17.52 -9.35 -2.93
CA ASN A 143 -17.90 -10.38 -1.97
C ASN A 143 -18.13 -9.81 -0.55
N LYS A 144 -19.07 -8.87 -0.41
CA LYS A 144 -19.34 -8.15 0.85
C LYS A 144 -19.60 -9.09 2.04
N THR A 145 -20.25 -10.23 1.82
CA THR A 145 -20.51 -11.24 2.85
C THR A 145 -19.22 -11.80 3.45
N ASN A 146 -18.21 -12.11 2.63
CA ASN A 146 -16.94 -12.63 3.11
C ASN A 146 -16.14 -11.56 3.84
N ALA A 147 -16.13 -10.32 3.33
CA ALA A 147 -15.51 -9.18 4.02
C ALA A 147 -16.14 -8.95 5.42
N LEU A 148 -17.46 -9.06 5.55
CA LEU A 148 -18.13 -8.96 6.86
C LEU A 148 -17.75 -10.08 7.82
N LYS A 149 -17.58 -11.31 7.32
CA LYS A 149 -17.09 -12.44 8.14
C LYS A 149 -15.69 -12.16 8.68
N ILE A 150 -14.76 -11.73 7.83
CA ILE A 150 -13.39 -11.36 8.24
C ILE A 150 -13.43 -10.25 9.29
N LYS A 151 -14.25 -9.20 9.09
CA LYS A 151 -14.41 -8.10 10.04
C LYS A 151 -14.95 -8.61 11.39
N GLN A 152 -15.89 -9.56 11.39
CA GLN A 152 -16.41 -10.16 12.61
C GLN A 152 -15.39 -11.06 13.31
N GLU A 153 -14.59 -11.83 12.58
CA GLU A 153 -13.51 -12.66 13.13
C GLU A 153 -12.46 -11.78 13.84
N LEU A 154 -12.03 -10.68 13.21
CA LEU A 154 -11.13 -9.71 13.82
C LEU A 154 -11.72 -9.12 15.12
N LYS A 155 -13.02 -8.83 15.14
CA LYS A 155 -13.71 -8.36 16.35
C LYS A 155 -13.71 -9.43 17.44
N ASN A 156 -13.95 -10.70 17.10
CA ASN A 156 -13.90 -11.82 18.04
C ASN A 156 -12.49 -12.03 18.62
N TRP A 157 -11.45 -11.65 17.89
CA TRP A 157 -10.06 -11.64 18.36
C TRP A 157 -9.69 -10.37 19.16
N ASN A 158 -10.66 -9.56 19.56
CA ASN A 158 -10.51 -8.29 20.29
C ASN A 158 -9.82 -7.15 19.52
N TYR A 159 -9.83 -7.18 18.18
CA TYR A 159 -9.34 -6.07 17.34
C TYR A 159 -10.43 -5.04 17.03
N THR A 160 -11.27 -4.69 18.00
CA THR A 160 -12.43 -3.80 17.82
C THR A 160 -12.03 -2.44 17.22
N ASN A 161 -11.01 -1.77 17.79
CA ASN A 161 -10.51 -0.48 17.30
C ASN A 161 -10.02 -0.51 15.85
N LEU A 162 -9.52 -1.66 15.38
CA LEU A 162 -9.13 -1.84 13.97
C LEU A 162 -10.38 -1.99 13.10
N THR A 163 -11.32 -2.84 13.51
CA THR A 163 -12.54 -3.13 12.74
C THR A 163 -13.44 -1.90 12.55
N GLU A 164 -13.47 -0.97 13.51
CA GLU A 164 -14.16 0.31 13.38
C GLU A 164 -13.61 1.18 12.23
N LYS A 165 -12.33 1.02 11.90
CA LYS A 165 -11.66 1.76 10.82
C LYS A 165 -11.80 1.08 9.45
N LEU A 166 -12.23 -0.18 9.40
CA LEU A 166 -12.46 -0.90 8.15
C LEU A 166 -13.79 -0.44 7.53
N LYS A 167 -13.70 0.35 6.45
CA LYS A 167 -14.84 0.90 5.70
C LYS A 167 -15.49 -0.20 4.85
N ILE A 168 -16.83 -0.22 4.78
CA ILE A 168 -17.63 -1.18 4.00
C ILE A 168 -18.95 -0.58 3.52
#